data_AF-A0A6P8IRY9-F1
#
_entry.id   AF-A0A6P8IRY9-F1
#
_cell.length_a   1.000
_cell.length_b   1.000
_cell.length_c   1.000
_cell.angle_alpha   90.00
_cell.angle_beta   90.00
_cell.angle_gamma   90.00
#
_symmetry.space_group_name_H-M   'P 1'
#
loop_
_entity.id
_entity.type
_entity.pdbx_description
1 polymer ?
#
loop_
_entity_poly.entity_id
_entity_poly.type
_entity_poly.pdbx_seq_one_letter_code
_entity_poly.pdbx_strand_id
1 'polypeptide(L)'
;MKEGAHTSWISINQSGMSLYDVIKDGNLREANLPKSSWMSLLANSSLETDCILEGFNVDTKRYPRAARARIGIIGFQKDCSFPSRSRIGYGTSGDHYGMKDSNSCGNEDGNKSISIKAFGYVLVQ
;
A
#
# COMPACT_ATOMS: atom_id res chain seq x y z
N MET A 1 -0.86 -10.62 -4.87
CA MET A 1 0.16 -10.13 -5.82
C MET A 1 0.91 -11.30 -6.41
N LYS A 2 1.38 -11.17 -7.66
CA LYS A 2 2.27 -12.13 -8.31
C LYS A 2 3.60 -11.48 -8.69
N GLU A 3 4.69 -12.08 -8.23
CA GLU A 3 6.07 -11.73 -8.55
C GLU A 3 6.78 -12.97 -9.12
N GLY A 4 7.19 -12.91 -10.38
CA GLY A 4 7.71 -14.09 -11.09
C GLY A 4 6.70 -15.24 -11.09
N ALA A 5 7.09 -16.37 -10.51
CA ALA A 5 6.24 -17.56 -10.37
C ALA A 5 5.42 -17.59 -9.06
N HIS A 6 5.72 -16.72 -8.10
CA HIS A 6 5.10 -16.75 -6.77
C HIS A 6 3.85 -15.87 -6.75
N THR A 7 2.77 -16.41 -6.18
CA THR A 7 1.52 -15.68 -5.97
C THR A 7 1.14 -15.76 -4.50
N SER A 8 0.97 -14.59 -3.87
CA SER A 8 0.55 -14.45 -2.47
C SER A 8 -0.71 -13.60 -2.38
N TRP A 9 -1.55 -13.84 -1.38
CA TRP A 9 -2.77 -13.08 -1.15
C TRP A 9 -3.04 -12.90 0.35
N ILE A 10 -3.87 -11.90 0.64
CA ILE A 10 -4.47 -11.67 1.95
C ILE A 10 -5.96 -11.52 1.77
N SER A 11 -6.72 -11.88 2.80
CA SER A 11 -8.16 -11.64 2.86
C SER A 11 -8.41 -10.39 3.70
N ILE A 12 -9.18 -9.46 3.16
CA ILE A 12 -9.64 -8.26 3.86
C ILE A 12 -11.15 -8.39 4.03
N ASN A 13 -11.63 -8.38 5.27
CA ASN A 13 -13.06 -8.36 5.54
C ASN A 13 -13.52 -6.92 5.73
N GLN A 14 -14.24 -6.38 4.74
CA GLN A 14 -14.73 -5.02 4.73
C GLN A 14 -16.19 -4.99 4.29
N SER A 15 -17.04 -4.34 5.07
CA SER A 15 -18.46 -4.20 4.72
C SER A 15 -18.66 -3.19 3.59
N GLY A 16 -19.46 -3.56 2.60
CA GLY A 16 -19.87 -2.76 1.46
C GLY A 16 -20.75 -3.56 0.51
N MET A 17 -21.55 -2.90 -0.34
CA MET A 17 -22.36 -3.60 -1.35
C MET A 17 -21.53 -3.99 -2.59
N SER A 18 -20.36 -3.36 -2.76
CA SER A 18 -19.41 -3.63 -3.84
C SER A 18 -18.03 -3.04 -3.49
N LEU A 19 -16.98 -3.45 -4.20
CA LEU A 19 -15.68 -2.77 -4.08
C LEU A 19 -15.78 -1.28 -4.43
N TYR A 20 -16.63 -0.92 -5.39
CA TYR A 20 -16.86 0.48 -5.75
C TYR A 20 -17.37 1.29 -4.55
N ASP A 21 -18.35 0.76 -3.79
CA ASP A 21 -18.87 1.44 -2.61
C ASP A 21 -17.83 1.65 -1.51
N VAL A 22 -16.89 0.70 -1.37
CA VAL A 22 -15.79 0.80 -0.42
C VAL A 22 -14.77 1.87 -0.81
N ILE A 23 -14.61 2.20 -2.10
CA ILE A 23 -13.54 3.10 -2.55
C ILE A 23 -13.99 4.45 -3.11
N LYS A 24 -15.25 4.60 -3.52
CA LYS A 24 -15.72 5.73 -4.36
C LYS A 24 -15.56 7.11 -3.73
N ASP A 25 -15.70 7.23 -2.42
CA ASP A 25 -15.64 8.52 -1.72
C ASP A 25 -14.20 8.98 -1.40
N GLY A 26 -13.20 8.13 -1.67
CA GLY A 26 -11.79 8.43 -1.42
C GLY A 26 -11.41 8.55 0.06
N ASN A 27 -12.27 8.14 1.00
CA ASN A 27 -11.98 8.18 2.42
C ASN A 27 -11.22 6.93 2.87
N LEU A 28 -10.26 7.12 3.79
CA LEU A 28 -9.53 6.03 4.43
C LEU A 28 -10.53 5.11 5.13
N ARG A 29 -10.40 3.81 4.86
CA ARG A 29 -11.08 2.74 5.62
C ARG A 29 -10.03 1.72 6.01
N GLU A 30 -9.78 1.59 7.30
CA GLU A 30 -8.81 0.63 7.83
C GLU A 30 -9.30 -0.80 7.61
N ALA A 31 -8.42 -1.66 7.09
CA ALA A 31 -8.69 -3.08 6.95
C ALA A 31 -8.44 -3.85 8.26
N ASN A 32 -7.82 -3.20 9.26
CA ASN A 32 -7.48 -3.74 10.57
C ASN A 32 -6.62 -5.01 10.47
N LEU A 33 -5.78 -5.11 9.43
CA LEU A 33 -4.85 -6.21 9.26
C LEU A 33 -3.51 -5.89 9.91
N PRO A 34 -2.82 -6.89 10.47
CA PRO A 34 -1.47 -6.68 10.97
C PRO A 34 -0.53 -6.37 9.79
N LYS A 35 0.47 -5.51 10.03
CA LYS A 35 1.52 -5.18 9.07
C LYS A 35 2.13 -6.42 8.37
N SER A 36 2.30 -7.51 9.11
CA SER A 36 2.85 -8.77 8.60
C SER A 36 2.00 -9.37 7.47
N SER A 37 0.69 -9.18 7.46
CA SER A 37 -0.19 -9.59 6.35
C SER A 37 0.15 -8.81 5.09
N TRP A 38 0.30 -7.49 5.18
CA TRP A 38 0.68 -6.69 4.01
C TRP A 38 2.09 -7.04 3.50
N MET A 39 3.03 -7.25 4.41
CA MET A 39 4.40 -7.64 4.05
C MET A 39 4.48 -9.03 3.40
N SER A 40 3.57 -9.96 3.73
CA SER A 40 3.57 -11.30 3.13
C SER A 40 3.12 -11.35 1.66
N LEU A 41 2.60 -10.23 1.12
CA LEU A 41 2.20 -10.14 -0.29
C LEU A 41 3.38 -10.27 -1.28
N LEU A 42 4.60 -9.97 -0.85
CA LEU A 42 5.81 -10.04 -1.65
C LEU A 42 6.99 -10.57 -0.84
N ALA A 43 7.82 -11.40 -1.47
CA ALA A 43 9.08 -11.81 -0.87
C ALA A 43 10.01 -10.59 -0.74
N ASN A 44 10.78 -10.52 0.34
CA ASN A 44 11.74 -9.43 0.60
C ASN A 44 11.11 -8.01 0.59
N SER A 45 9.82 -7.90 0.90
CA SER A 45 9.16 -6.61 1.03
C SER A 45 9.76 -5.80 2.19
N SER A 46 9.74 -4.48 2.05
CA SER A 46 10.16 -3.54 3.09
C SER A 46 9.12 -2.47 3.34
N LEU A 47 9.03 -2.04 4.58
CA LEU A 47 8.18 -0.95 5.02
C LEU A 47 8.88 -0.22 6.17
N GLU A 48 8.80 1.10 6.17
CA GLU A 48 9.16 1.94 7.31
C GLU A 48 8.08 1.81 8.39
N THR A 49 8.48 1.66 9.66
CA THR A 49 7.60 1.06 10.69
C THR A 49 7.24 1.98 11.84
N ASP A 50 7.76 3.20 11.90
CA ASP A 50 7.54 4.09 13.05
C ASP A 50 6.10 4.61 13.11
N CYS A 51 5.46 4.74 11.96
CA CYS A 51 4.02 4.94 11.83
C CYS A 51 3.54 4.27 10.54
N ILE A 52 2.30 3.77 10.53
CA ILE A 52 1.70 3.09 9.38
C ILE A 52 0.25 3.55 9.21
N LEU A 53 -0.21 3.57 7.95
CA LEU A 53 -1.63 3.66 7.60
C LEU A 53 -1.95 2.53 6.62
N GLU A 54 -3.07 1.85 6.79
CA GLU A 54 -3.42 0.67 5.98
C GLU A 54 -4.92 0.59 5.65
N GLY A 55 -5.26 -0.23 4.66
CA GLY A 55 -6.62 -0.47 4.21
C GLY A 55 -6.92 0.14 2.84
N PHE A 56 -8.07 0.81 2.71
CA PHE A 56 -8.57 1.39 1.46
C PHE A 56 -8.39 2.90 1.43
N ASN A 57 -8.09 3.45 0.24
CA ASN A 57 -7.85 4.88 0.01
C ASN A 57 -6.81 5.48 0.98
N VAL A 58 -5.71 4.76 1.19
CA VAL A 58 -4.62 5.18 2.06
C VAL A 58 -3.88 6.34 1.40
N ASP A 59 -4.05 7.54 1.94
CA ASP A 59 -3.44 8.78 1.43
C ASP A 59 -3.24 9.76 2.61
N THR A 60 -2.08 10.41 2.65
CA THR A 60 -1.78 11.40 3.70
C THR A 60 -2.44 12.75 3.48
N LYS A 61 -2.94 13.05 2.26
CA LYS A 61 -3.59 14.29 1.78
C LYS A 61 -2.76 15.59 1.95
N ARG A 62 -2.03 15.75 3.06
CA ARG A 62 -1.16 16.88 3.41
C ARG A 62 0.10 16.94 2.55
N TYR A 63 0.56 15.82 2.01
CA TYR A 63 1.80 15.72 1.23
C TYR A 63 1.50 15.25 -0.20
N PRO A 64 1.34 16.18 -1.15
CA PRO A 64 1.21 15.82 -2.56
C PRO A 64 2.37 14.93 -2.99
N ARG A 65 2.09 13.90 -3.79
CA ARG A 65 3.08 12.91 -4.29
C ARG A 65 3.79 12.06 -3.23
N ALA A 66 3.38 12.14 -1.96
CA ALA A 66 3.74 11.10 -1.00
C ALA A 66 3.14 9.76 -1.41
N ALA A 67 3.59 8.68 -0.77
CA ALA A 67 3.03 7.37 -1.03
C ALA A 67 1.53 7.34 -0.72
N ARG A 68 0.79 6.74 -1.63
CA ARG A 68 -0.63 6.42 -1.45
C ARG A 68 -0.93 5.05 -2.02
N ALA A 69 -2.02 4.44 -1.57
CA ALA A 69 -2.51 3.17 -2.04
C ALA A 69 -4.04 3.19 -2.11
N ARG A 70 -4.60 2.72 -3.23
CA ARG A 70 -6.06 2.47 -3.29
C ARG A 70 -6.45 1.34 -2.34
N ILE A 71 -5.63 0.30 -2.28
CA ILE A 71 -5.71 -0.80 -1.32
C ILE A 71 -4.28 -1.12 -0.90
N GLY A 72 -3.89 -0.94 0.34
CA GLY A 72 -2.49 -1.13 0.73
C GLY A 72 -2.13 -0.66 2.12
N ILE A 73 -0.83 -0.56 2.35
CA ILE A 73 -0.20 0.01 3.53
C ILE A 73 0.86 1.02 3.09
N ILE A 74 0.99 2.13 3.81
CA ILE A 74 2.11 3.07 3.67
C ILE A 74 2.83 3.21 5.00
N GLY A 75 4.15 3.39 4.92
CA GLY A 75 5.04 3.46 6.08
C GLY A 75 5.79 4.78 6.18
N PHE A 76 6.04 5.20 7.40
CA PHE A 76 6.71 6.45 7.76
C PHE A 76 7.92 6.15 8.67
N GLN A 77 8.95 6.98 8.57
CA GLN A 77 10.17 6.86 9.40
C GLN A 77 10.06 7.55 10.76
N LYS A 78 8.92 8.20 11.06
CA LYS A 78 8.65 8.90 12.32
C LYS A 78 7.14 8.87 12.58
N ASP A 79 6.69 9.64 13.56
CA ASP A 79 5.29 10.04 13.68
C ASP A 79 4.78 10.50 12.30
N CYS A 80 3.57 10.09 11.89
CA CYS A 80 2.96 10.31 10.56
C CYS A 80 2.83 11.80 10.11
N SER A 81 3.54 12.70 10.77
CA SER A 81 3.77 14.13 10.56
C SER A 81 4.72 14.47 9.41
N PHE A 82 5.22 13.48 8.66
CA PHE A 82 6.09 13.68 7.49
C PHE A 82 5.57 12.89 6.28
N PRO A 83 6.01 13.18 5.05
CA PRO A 83 5.63 12.35 3.91
C PRO A 83 6.07 10.89 4.12
N SER A 84 5.16 9.96 3.85
CA SER A 84 5.44 8.51 3.87
C SER A 84 6.60 8.16 2.94
N ARG A 85 7.41 7.19 3.35
CA ARG A 85 8.66 6.80 2.69
C ARG A 85 8.61 5.44 2.01
N SER A 86 7.56 4.66 2.29
CA SER A 86 7.39 3.32 1.74
C SER A 86 5.91 2.99 1.56
N ARG A 87 5.63 2.02 0.68
CA ARG A 87 4.28 1.49 0.44
C ARG A 87 4.30 0.06 -0.05
N ILE A 88 3.24 -0.69 0.26
CA ILE A 88 2.91 -1.98 -0.34
C ILE A 88 1.44 -1.96 -0.70
N GLY A 89 1.07 -2.26 -1.95
CA GLY A 89 -0.35 -2.33 -2.29
C GLY A 89 -0.70 -2.32 -3.77
N TYR A 90 -1.96 -2.05 -4.03
CA TYR A 90 -2.62 -2.00 -5.33
C TYR A 90 -3.12 -0.58 -5.62
N GLY A 91 -2.99 -0.14 -6.87
CA GLY A 91 -3.32 1.23 -7.24
C GLY A 91 -2.50 2.24 -6.43
N THR A 92 -1.20 1.96 -6.27
CA THR A 92 -0.29 2.82 -5.51
C THR A 92 0.36 3.87 -6.40
N SER A 93 0.83 4.97 -5.80
CA SER A 93 1.58 6.01 -6.50
C SER A 93 2.36 6.88 -5.50
N GLY A 94 3.17 7.82 -6.01
CA GLY A 94 4.04 8.72 -5.26
C GLY A 94 5.51 8.59 -5.68
N ASP A 95 6.24 9.70 -5.66
CA ASP A 95 7.65 9.79 -6.09
C ASP A 95 8.61 10.30 -5.00
N HIS A 96 8.09 10.57 -3.80
CA HIS A 96 8.89 11.02 -2.67
C HIS A 96 10.04 10.06 -2.35
N TYR A 97 11.18 10.63 -1.96
CA TYR A 97 12.37 9.88 -1.54
C TYR A 97 12.87 8.84 -2.56
N GLY A 98 12.62 9.06 -3.85
CA GLY A 98 13.11 8.17 -4.92
C GLY A 98 12.22 6.95 -5.17
N MET A 99 11.04 6.86 -4.55
CA MET A 99 10.02 5.88 -4.93
C MET A 99 9.61 6.08 -6.38
N LYS A 100 9.19 5.01 -7.06
CA LYS A 100 8.74 5.07 -8.46
C LYS A 100 7.23 5.23 -8.52
N ASP A 101 6.77 6.38 -9.02
CA ASP A 101 5.33 6.63 -9.25
C ASP A 101 4.72 5.63 -10.24
N SER A 102 5.51 5.15 -11.20
CA SER A 102 5.10 4.12 -12.18
C SER A 102 4.85 2.72 -11.59
N ASN A 103 5.21 2.47 -10.33
CA ASN A 103 4.91 1.21 -9.67
C ASN A 103 3.51 1.28 -9.04
N SER A 104 2.51 0.87 -9.82
CA SER A 104 1.10 0.90 -9.39
C SER A 104 0.68 -0.32 -8.57
N CYS A 105 1.45 -1.40 -8.60
CA CYS A 105 1.19 -2.61 -7.82
C CYS A 105 2.52 -3.25 -7.38
N GLY A 106 2.74 -3.32 -6.08
CA GLY A 106 3.94 -3.92 -5.50
C GLY A 106 4.44 -3.18 -4.26
N ASN A 107 5.75 -3.11 -4.07
CA ASN A 107 6.41 -2.47 -2.94
C ASN A 107 7.41 -1.40 -3.39
N GLU A 108 7.37 -0.23 -2.76
CA GLU A 108 8.40 0.79 -2.83
C GLU A 108 8.88 1.14 -1.42
N ASP A 109 10.19 1.30 -1.23
CA ASP A 109 10.79 1.87 -0.03
C ASP A 109 11.96 2.76 -0.47
N GLY A 110 11.72 4.07 -0.45
CA GLY A 110 12.67 5.05 -0.97
C GLY A 110 13.94 5.14 -0.13
N ASN A 111 13.86 4.88 1.17
CA ASN A 111 15.02 4.92 2.06
C ASN A 111 15.97 3.74 1.80
N LYS A 112 15.42 2.56 1.49
CA LYS A 112 16.19 1.35 1.19
C LYS A 112 16.41 1.09 -0.30
N SER A 113 15.97 2.01 -1.17
CA SER A 113 16.02 1.86 -2.63
C SER A 113 15.34 0.57 -3.14
N ILE A 114 14.27 0.13 -2.48
CA ILE A 114 13.50 -1.06 -2.88
C ILE A 114 12.38 -0.64 -3.82
N SER A 115 12.27 -1.34 -4.95
CA SER A 115 11.24 -1.14 -5.97
C SER A 115 10.87 -2.50 -6.57
N ILE A 116 9.88 -3.17 -5.99
CA ILE A 116 9.37 -4.47 -6.43
C ILE A 116 8.06 -4.24 -7.17
N LYS A 117 8.02 -4.57 -8.47
CA LYS A 117 6.80 -4.51 -9.29
C LYS A 117 6.14 -5.89 -9.33
N ALA A 118 4.83 -5.91 -9.18
CA ALA A 118 4.06 -7.14 -9.17
C ALA A 118 2.80 -7.03 -10.02
N PHE A 119 2.28 -8.17 -10.45
CA PHE A 119 0.94 -8.23 -11.03
C PHE A 119 -0.12 -8.27 -9.92
N GLY A 120 -1.14 -7.44 -10.04
CA GLY A 120 -2.20 -7.30 -9.05
C GLY A 120 -3.46 -8.09 -9.38
N TYR A 121 -4.01 -8.80 -8.39
CA TYR A 121 -5.32 -9.43 -8.47
C TYR A 121 -6.15 -8.94 -7.28
N VAL A 122 -7.41 -8.56 -7.53
CA VAL A 122 -8.39 -8.23 -6.49
C VAL A 122 -9.62 -9.07 -6.78
N LEU A 123 -9.92 -10.00 -5.87
CA LEU A 123 -11.10 -10.83 -5.93
C LEU A 123 -12.09 -10.27 -4.91
N VAL A 124 -13.33 -10.05 -5.35
CA VAL A 124 -14.40 -9.45 -4.55
C VAL A 124 -15.53 -10.47 -4.47
N GLN A 125 -16.06 -10.67 -3.27
CA GLN A 125 -17.15 -11.60 -2.97
C GLN A 125 -18.31 -10.84 -2.34
#